data_AF-A0A522XVR0-F1
#
_entry.id   AF-A0A522XVR0-F1
#
_cell.length_a   1.000
_cell.length_b   1.000
_cell.length_c   1.000
_cell.angle_alpha   90.00
_cell.angle_beta   90.00
_cell.angle_gamma   90.00
#
_symmetry.space_group_name_H-M   'P 1'
#
loop_
_entity.id
_entity.type
_entity.pdbx_description
1 polymer ?
#
loop_
_entity_poly.entity_id
_entity_poly.type
_entity_poly.pdbx_seq_one_letter_code
_entity_poly.pdbx_strand_id
1 'polypeptide(L)'
;MKYFVVLLMLPVLVLPVFADQFQAPTDKGTLLVSISTEPTKPVLGDLTKLKINFINPKTNAIQEHVDYKVTVTKDGTPVFGPIPLTHTSEGAVTIPVEFKENGEHKITVDIEGLLFQQIPPETVTFTEMIGDASIQAPSDKKVGSCIIATAAFGTELAPQVQLLREVRDNVLFNTNSGTSFMSAFNALYYSFSPTVADLERQSPIFKETVKLSITPMLSTLSILNYVHINSESEMLGYGVAIILLNVGMYFVAPAIIISKIRSFRK
;
A
#
# COMPACT_ATOMS: atom_id res chain seq x y z
N MET A 1 -29.47 38.06 -34.19
CA MET A 1 -29.72 36.65 -34.57
C MET A 1 -28.39 36.10 -35.06
N LYS A 2 -27.74 35.07 -34.48
CA LYS A 2 -28.21 33.93 -33.70
C LYS A 2 -27.11 33.53 -32.70
N TYR A 3 -27.55 33.18 -31.51
CA TYR A 3 -26.80 32.53 -30.44
C TYR A 3 -26.39 31.12 -30.87
N PHE A 4 -25.16 30.70 -30.53
CA PHE A 4 -24.82 29.29 -30.35
C PHE A 4 -23.81 29.18 -29.20
N VAL A 5 -24.34 29.25 -27.98
CA VAL A 5 -23.66 28.76 -26.77
C VAL A 5 -23.81 27.25 -26.80
N VAL A 6 -22.75 26.53 -27.17
CA VAL A 6 -22.68 25.08 -26.95
C VAL A 6 -22.33 24.89 -25.48
N LEU A 7 -23.37 24.77 -24.65
CA LEU A 7 -23.28 24.30 -23.29
C LEU A 7 -22.91 22.80 -23.35
N LEU A 8 -21.62 22.51 -23.30
CA LEU A 8 -21.13 21.15 -23.14
C LEU A 8 -21.45 20.71 -21.71
N MET A 9 -22.61 20.07 -21.55
CA MET A 9 -22.98 19.31 -20.36
C MET A 9 -21.90 18.25 -20.13
N LEU A 10 -20.93 18.57 -19.29
CA LEU A 10 -19.97 17.62 -18.77
C LEU A 10 -20.76 16.57 -17.98
N PRO A 11 -20.69 15.27 -18.33
CA PRO A 11 -21.32 14.26 -17.50
C PRO A 11 -20.56 14.26 -16.19
N VAL A 12 -21.24 14.65 -15.11
CA VAL A 12 -20.78 14.42 -13.74
C VAL A 12 -20.66 12.91 -13.60
N LEU A 13 -19.45 12.40 -13.78
CA LEU A 13 -19.12 11.01 -13.54
C LEU A 13 -19.14 10.86 -12.02
N VAL A 14 -20.32 10.52 -11.49
CA VAL A 14 -20.49 10.11 -10.11
C VAL A 14 -19.71 8.81 -9.96
N LEU A 15 -18.44 8.92 -9.56
CA LEU A 15 -17.71 7.76 -9.11
C LEU A 15 -18.47 7.21 -7.89
N PRO A 16 -18.84 5.93 -7.87
CA PRO A 16 -19.31 5.32 -6.64
C PRO A 16 -18.22 5.52 -5.58
N VAL A 17 -18.57 6.23 -4.51
CA VAL A 17 -17.81 6.21 -3.26
C VAL A 17 -17.95 4.80 -2.73
N PHE A 18 -17.04 3.92 -3.11
CA PHE A 18 -16.91 2.63 -2.46
C PHE A 18 -16.42 2.88 -1.04
N ALA A 19 -17.20 2.45 -0.06
CA ALA A 19 -16.70 2.32 1.30
C ALA A 19 -15.45 1.42 1.26
N ASP A 20 -14.38 1.81 1.96
CA ASP A 20 -13.16 1.01 2.06
C ASP A 20 -13.49 -0.38 2.64
N GLN A 21 -13.69 -1.36 1.77
CA GLN A 21 -13.81 -2.78 2.12
C GLN A 21 -12.47 -3.43 1.80
N PHE A 22 -11.75 -3.88 2.83
CA PHE A 22 -10.47 -4.56 2.67
C PHE A 22 -10.71 -6.06 2.62
N GLN A 23 -10.34 -6.70 1.52
CA GLN A 23 -10.47 -8.15 1.35
C GLN A 23 -9.10 -8.79 1.12
N ALA A 24 -8.79 -9.85 1.85
CA ALA A 24 -7.54 -10.59 1.73
C ALA A 24 -7.77 -12.11 1.93
N PRO A 25 -7.00 -12.97 1.26
CA PRO A 25 -7.00 -14.40 1.54
C PRO A 25 -6.35 -14.71 2.89
N THR A 26 -6.77 -15.80 3.52
CA THR A 26 -6.05 -16.40 4.66
C THR A 26 -4.68 -16.92 4.22
N ASP A 27 -3.75 -17.15 5.15
CA ASP A 27 -2.41 -17.65 4.86
C ASP A 27 -2.39 -19.03 4.15
N LYS A 28 -3.45 -19.84 4.31
CA LYS A 28 -3.66 -21.09 3.55
C LYS A 28 -4.59 -20.93 2.35
N GLY A 29 -5.22 -19.78 2.19
CA GLY A 29 -6.10 -19.46 1.07
C GLY A 29 -7.43 -20.22 1.04
N THR A 30 -7.84 -20.86 2.15
CA THR A 30 -9.13 -21.56 2.22
C THR A 30 -10.30 -20.58 2.17
N LEU A 31 -10.13 -19.39 2.75
CA LEU A 31 -11.13 -18.32 2.77
C LEU A 31 -10.55 -17.00 2.27
N LEU A 32 -11.44 -16.17 1.75
CA LEU A 32 -11.25 -14.73 1.64
C LEU A 32 -11.97 -14.09 2.82
N VAL A 33 -11.30 -13.17 3.52
CA VAL A 33 -11.91 -12.40 4.60
C VAL A 33 -12.03 -10.96 4.15
N SER A 34 -13.23 -10.39 4.27
CA SER A 34 -13.50 -8.99 4.00
C SER A 34 -13.81 -8.26 5.30
N ILE A 35 -13.12 -7.16 5.56
CA ILE A 35 -13.32 -6.29 6.73
C ILE A 35 -13.77 -4.90 6.29
N SER A 36 -14.70 -4.32 7.06
CA SER A 36 -15.07 -2.90 6.96
C SER A 36 -15.49 -2.34 8.31
N THR A 37 -15.41 -1.02 8.46
CA THR A 37 -15.76 -0.30 9.69
C THR A 37 -16.97 0.60 9.48
N GLU A 38 -17.80 0.75 10.51
CA GLU A 38 -18.88 1.74 10.57
C GLU A 38 -18.78 2.50 11.91
N PRO A 39 -18.45 3.81 11.90
CA PRO A 39 -18.20 4.65 10.72
C PRO A 39 -16.94 4.22 9.92
N THR A 40 -16.90 4.54 8.62
CA THR A 40 -15.79 4.16 7.70
C THR A 40 -14.44 4.73 8.10
N LYS A 41 -14.44 5.77 8.93
CA LYS A 41 -13.26 6.28 9.63
C LYS A 41 -13.56 6.14 11.12
N PRO A 42 -13.02 5.12 11.78
CA PRO A 42 -13.21 4.94 13.21
C PRO A 42 -12.75 6.19 13.99
N VAL A 43 -13.59 6.63 14.92
CA VAL A 43 -13.31 7.78 15.79
C VAL A 43 -12.78 7.26 17.12
N LEU A 44 -11.74 7.90 17.64
CA LEU A 44 -11.13 7.56 18.92
C LEU A 44 -12.15 7.68 20.06
N GLY A 45 -12.24 6.65 20.89
CA GLY A 45 -13.14 6.61 22.05
C GLY A 45 -14.60 6.32 21.73
N ASP A 46 -14.98 6.30 20.45
CA ASP A 46 -16.31 5.91 20.01
C ASP A 46 -16.38 4.42 19.66
N LEU A 47 -17.57 3.85 19.81
CA LEU A 47 -17.84 2.48 19.38
C LEU A 47 -17.84 2.40 17.85
N THR A 48 -16.92 1.60 17.32
CA THR A 48 -16.83 1.27 15.89
C THR A 48 -17.37 -0.14 15.67
N LYS A 49 -18.27 -0.30 14.69
CA LYS A 49 -18.75 -1.62 14.27
C LYS A 49 -17.77 -2.20 13.25
N LEU A 50 -17.02 -3.23 13.66
CA LEU A 50 -16.15 -4.00 12.79
C LEU A 50 -16.96 -5.10 12.10
N LYS A 51 -17.21 -4.96 10.80
CA LYS A 51 -17.91 -5.97 9.98
C LYS A 51 -16.91 -6.90 9.34
N ILE A 52 -17.10 -8.21 9.51
CA ILE A 52 -16.24 -9.25 8.94
C ILE A 52 -17.11 -10.22 8.15
N ASN A 53 -16.78 -10.43 6.88
CA ASN A 53 -17.42 -11.43 6.03
C ASN A 53 -16.39 -12.50 5.64
N PHE A 54 -16.74 -13.75 5.86
CA PHE A 54 -16.00 -14.91 5.39
C PHE A 54 -16.55 -15.30 4.01
N ILE A 55 -15.69 -15.43 3.02
CA ILE A 55 -16.06 -15.64 1.62
C ILE A 55 -15.32 -16.86 1.10
N ASN A 56 -16.04 -17.73 0.40
CA ASN A 56 -15.43 -18.86 -0.28
C ASN A 56 -14.78 -18.40 -1.59
N PRO A 57 -13.45 -18.57 -1.79
CA PRO A 57 -12.76 -18.07 -2.98
C PRO A 57 -13.21 -18.74 -4.28
N LYS A 58 -13.80 -19.94 -4.23
CA LYS A 58 -14.23 -20.68 -5.44
C LYS A 58 -15.61 -20.26 -5.92
N THR A 59 -16.53 -19.99 -5.00
CA THR A 59 -17.92 -19.63 -5.31
C THR A 59 -18.18 -18.14 -5.22
N ASN A 60 -17.27 -17.39 -4.59
CA ASN A 60 -17.40 -15.97 -4.25
C ASN A 60 -18.67 -15.65 -3.42
N ALA A 61 -19.20 -16.66 -2.71
CA ALA A 61 -20.34 -16.53 -1.82
C ALA A 61 -19.87 -16.49 -0.36
N ILE A 62 -20.73 -15.95 0.52
CA ILE A 62 -20.47 -15.96 1.96
C ILE A 62 -20.33 -17.42 2.44
N GLN A 63 -19.28 -17.68 3.20
CA GLN A 63 -19.03 -18.98 3.81
C GLN A 63 -19.76 -19.06 5.14
N GLU A 64 -20.81 -19.86 5.19
CA GLU A 64 -21.56 -20.18 6.40
C GLU A 64 -20.75 -21.10 7.33
N HIS A 65 -21.11 -21.10 8.61
CA HIS A 65 -20.57 -21.97 9.66
C HIS A 65 -19.05 -21.89 9.81
N VAL A 66 -18.55 -20.75 10.30
CA VAL A 66 -17.12 -20.50 10.53
C VAL A 66 -16.83 -20.35 12.01
N ASP A 67 -15.80 -21.05 12.50
CA ASP A 67 -15.26 -20.89 13.86
C ASP A 67 -14.04 -19.98 13.81
N TYR A 68 -14.09 -18.86 14.52
CA TYR A 68 -13.09 -17.82 14.42
C TYR A 68 -12.76 -17.14 15.76
N LYS A 69 -11.60 -16.50 15.79
CA LYS A 69 -11.17 -15.56 16.84
C LYS A 69 -10.74 -14.25 16.18
N VAL A 70 -10.92 -13.17 16.92
CA VAL A 70 -10.54 -11.81 16.51
C VAL A 70 -9.71 -11.20 17.62
N THR A 71 -8.57 -10.66 17.23
CA THR A 71 -7.67 -9.91 18.11
C THR A 71 -7.32 -8.59 17.44
N VAL A 72 -7.46 -7.48 18.15
CA VAL A 72 -6.91 -6.20 17.73
C VAL A 72 -5.70 -5.90 18.58
N THR A 73 -4.56 -5.67 17.94
CA THR A 73 -3.31 -5.32 18.60
C THR A 73 -2.85 -3.94 18.17
N LYS A 74 -2.16 -3.24 19.06
CA LYS A 74 -1.39 -2.04 18.77
C LYS A 74 0.01 -2.24 19.32
N ASP A 75 1.02 -2.01 18.47
CA ASP A 75 2.43 -2.20 18.84
C ASP A 75 2.74 -3.58 19.46
N GLY A 76 2.00 -4.61 19.02
CA GLY A 76 2.09 -5.97 19.54
C GLY A 76 1.34 -6.24 20.85
N THR A 77 0.72 -5.21 21.46
CA THR A 77 -0.09 -5.33 22.66
C THR A 77 -1.57 -5.51 22.29
N PRO A 78 -2.29 -6.52 22.81
CA PRO A 78 -3.73 -6.68 22.53
C PRO A 78 -4.54 -5.56 23.20
N VAL A 79 -5.28 -4.80 22.40
CA VAL A 79 -6.19 -3.73 22.83
C VAL A 79 -7.66 -4.15 22.75
N PHE A 80 -7.97 -5.20 21.98
CA PHE A 80 -9.26 -5.88 21.97
C PHE A 80 -9.06 -7.37 21.67
N GLY A 81 -9.82 -8.24 22.34
CA GLY A 81 -9.66 -9.67 22.21
C GLY A 81 -8.34 -10.21 22.80
N PRO A 82 -7.91 -11.43 22.44
CA PRO A 82 -8.61 -12.37 21.56
C PRO A 82 -10.00 -12.71 22.11
N ILE A 83 -11.03 -12.61 21.27
CA ILE A 83 -12.34 -13.14 21.66
C ILE A 83 -12.24 -14.66 21.84
N PRO A 84 -13.06 -15.26 22.72
CA PRO A 84 -13.20 -16.72 22.77
C PRO A 84 -13.54 -17.27 21.38
N LEU A 85 -13.16 -18.53 21.11
CA LEU A 85 -13.52 -19.19 19.85
C LEU A 85 -15.04 -19.10 19.65
N THR A 86 -15.44 -18.42 18.59
CA THR A 86 -16.85 -18.07 18.32
C THR A 86 -17.28 -18.67 17.00
N HIS A 87 -18.51 -19.18 16.94
CA HIS A 87 -19.12 -19.72 15.73
C HIS A 87 -20.06 -18.71 15.09
N THR A 88 -19.98 -18.53 13.78
CA THR A 88 -21.00 -17.82 12.99
C THR A 88 -21.69 -18.74 12.00
N SER A 89 -23.02 -18.81 12.07
CA SER A 89 -23.81 -19.56 11.08
C SER A 89 -23.91 -18.81 9.75
N GLU A 90 -24.06 -17.47 9.78
CA GLU A 90 -24.30 -16.66 8.58
C GLU A 90 -23.03 -16.34 7.80
N GLY A 91 -21.84 -16.46 8.41
CA GLY A 91 -20.56 -16.11 7.76
C GLY A 91 -20.30 -14.60 7.64
N ALA A 92 -21.24 -13.76 8.08
CA ALA A 92 -21.09 -12.32 8.22
C ALA A 92 -21.30 -11.94 9.69
N VAL A 93 -20.37 -11.20 10.28
CA VAL A 93 -20.41 -10.82 11.70
C VAL A 93 -20.11 -9.35 11.89
N THR A 94 -20.68 -8.77 12.94
CA THR A 94 -20.42 -7.38 13.34
C THR A 94 -19.98 -7.37 14.80
N ILE A 95 -18.77 -6.86 15.04
CA ILE A 95 -18.14 -6.82 16.36
C ILE A 95 -17.98 -5.35 16.78
N PRO A 96 -18.55 -4.92 17.91
CA PRO A 96 -18.30 -3.59 18.44
C PRO A 96 -16.89 -3.52 19.04
N VAL A 97 -16.07 -2.61 18.55
CA VAL A 97 -14.70 -2.35 19.03
C VAL A 97 -14.60 -0.87 19.40
N GLU A 98 -14.14 -0.58 20.62
CA GLU A 98 -13.79 0.77 21.06
C GLU A 98 -12.27 0.93 20.94
N PHE A 99 -11.84 1.81 20.03
CA PHE A 99 -10.43 2.12 19.88
C PHE A 99 -10.06 3.25 20.84
N LYS A 100 -9.21 2.95 21.82
CA LYS A 100 -8.83 3.91 22.88
C LYS A 100 -7.56 4.68 22.59
N GLU A 101 -6.81 4.24 21.58
CA GLU A 101 -5.55 4.85 21.21
C GLU A 101 -5.55 5.25 19.74
N ASN A 102 -4.85 6.35 19.43
CA ASN A 102 -4.64 6.76 18.04
C ASN A 102 -3.54 5.90 17.40
N GLY A 103 -3.56 5.81 16.07
CA GLY A 103 -2.50 5.19 15.27
C GLY A 103 -2.87 3.84 14.68
N GLU A 104 -1.85 3.09 14.28
CA GLU A 104 -1.99 1.82 13.58
C GLU A 104 -2.49 0.71 14.52
N HIS A 105 -3.58 0.06 14.12
CA HIS A 105 -4.12 -1.12 14.78
C HIS A 105 -4.10 -2.30 13.82
N LYS A 106 -3.67 -3.47 14.31
CA LYS A 106 -3.67 -4.71 13.55
C LYS A 106 -4.80 -5.60 14.00
N ILE A 107 -5.75 -5.83 13.11
CA ILE A 107 -6.90 -6.71 13.29
C ILE A 107 -6.53 -8.07 12.73
N THR A 108 -6.36 -9.04 13.61
CA THR A 108 -6.03 -10.43 13.27
C THR A 108 -7.28 -11.28 13.42
N VAL A 109 -7.59 -12.04 12.37
CA VAL A 109 -8.68 -13.01 12.36
C VAL A 109 -8.07 -14.40 12.22
N ASP A 110 -8.26 -15.23 13.24
CA ASP A 110 -7.86 -16.63 13.24
C ASP A 110 -9.08 -17.49 12.96
N ILE A 111 -8.94 -18.48 12.08
CA ILE A 111 -9.99 -19.41 11.69
C ILE A 111 -9.55 -20.82 12.09
N GLU A 112 -10.37 -21.51 12.86
CA GLU A 112 -10.06 -22.84 13.41
C GLU A 112 -11.09 -23.91 12.99
N GLY A 113 -12.20 -23.51 12.38
CA GLY A 113 -13.24 -24.45 11.94
C GLY A 113 -14.12 -23.93 10.79
N LEU A 114 -14.59 -24.87 9.97
CA LEU A 114 -15.47 -24.66 8.83
C LEU A 114 -16.50 -25.77 8.74
N LEU A 115 -17.77 -25.42 8.52
CA LEU A 115 -18.88 -26.38 8.36
C LEU A 115 -18.90 -27.45 9.49
N PHE A 116 -18.69 -27.02 10.74
CA PHE A 116 -18.60 -27.87 11.94
C PHE A 116 -17.41 -28.84 11.99
N GLN A 117 -16.43 -28.68 11.11
CA GLN A 117 -15.19 -29.46 11.10
C GLN A 117 -14.01 -28.56 11.47
N GLN A 118 -13.10 -29.08 12.29
CA GLN A 118 -11.84 -28.39 12.58
C GLN A 118 -10.97 -28.35 11.33
N ILE A 119 -10.36 -27.19 11.08
CA ILE A 119 -9.39 -27.01 10.00
C ILE A 119 -8.00 -26.72 10.61
N PRO A 120 -6.91 -26.92 9.85
CA PRO A 120 -5.62 -26.34 10.23
C PRO A 120 -5.81 -24.85 10.50
N PRO A 121 -5.32 -24.30 11.64
CA PRO A 121 -5.50 -22.89 11.95
C PRO A 121 -4.98 -22.00 10.82
N GLU A 122 -5.82 -21.06 10.40
CA GLU A 122 -5.49 -20.09 9.36
C GLU A 122 -5.62 -18.68 9.90
N THR A 123 -4.79 -17.77 9.42
CA THR A 123 -4.77 -16.40 9.92
C THR A 123 -4.77 -15.40 8.78
N VAL A 124 -5.41 -14.26 9.02
CA VAL A 124 -5.31 -13.06 8.18
C VAL A 124 -5.20 -11.83 9.07
N THR A 125 -4.38 -10.86 8.66
CA THR A 125 -4.16 -9.62 9.40
C THR A 125 -4.45 -8.41 8.52
N PHE A 126 -5.24 -7.49 9.05
CA PHE A 126 -5.59 -6.21 8.45
C PHE A 126 -5.05 -5.07 9.29
N THR A 127 -4.76 -3.95 8.66
CA THR A 127 -4.24 -2.75 9.32
C THR A 127 -5.25 -1.62 9.19
N GLU A 128 -5.71 -1.09 10.33
CA GLU A 128 -6.66 0.02 10.43
C GLU A 128 -6.01 1.23 11.12
N MET A 129 -6.24 2.44 10.63
CA MET A 129 -5.72 3.68 11.21
C MET A 129 -6.83 4.42 11.96
N ILE A 130 -6.62 4.69 13.24
CA ILE A 130 -7.61 5.35 14.10
C ILE A 130 -7.15 6.77 14.47
N GLY A 131 -8.03 7.75 14.29
CA GLY A 131 -7.82 9.17 14.65
C GLY A 131 -7.50 10.10 13.47
N ASP A 132 -7.83 11.39 13.62
CA ASP A 132 -7.48 12.43 12.64
C ASP A 132 -5.98 12.77 12.73
N ALA A 133 -5.32 12.73 11.57
CA ALA A 133 -3.89 12.92 11.40
C ALA A 133 -3.43 14.37 11.70
N SER A 134 -3.36 14.76 12.97
CA SER A 134 -2.74 16.04 13.36
C SER A 134 -1.71 15.98 14.47
N ILE A 135 -1.41 14.82 15.06
CA ILE A 135 -0.28 14.70 16.00
C ILE A 135 0.53 13.43 15.70
N GLN A 136 1.70 13.66 15.08
CA GLN A 136 2.91 12.82 15.03
C GLN A 136 2.71 11.31 15.19
N ALA A 137 2.68 10.59 14.07
CA ALA A 137 3.03 9.18 14.05
C ALA A 137 4.56 9.02 14.18
N PRO A 138 5.07 8.20 15.11
CA PRO A 138 6.31 7.49 14.86
C PRO A 138 6.09 6.65 13.60
N SER A 139 7.04 6.73 12.68
CA SER A 139 6.99 6.07 11.40
C SER A 139 7.14 4.55 11.53
N ASP A 140 6.08 3.84 11.91
CA ASP A 140 6.05 2.39 11.83
C ASP A 140 5.38 1.90 10.54
N LYS A 141 6.24 1.75 9.53
CA LYS A 141 6.30 0.66 8.56
C LYS A 141 4.97 0.15 7.98
N LYS A 142 4.33 0.96 7.11
CA LYS A 142 3.68 0.40 5.89
C LYS A 142 4.76 -0.25 5.01
N VAL A 143 5.06 -1.53 5.28
CA VAL A 143 5.93 -2.35 4.43
C VAL A 143 5.28 -2.42 3.05
N GLY A 144 5.82 -1.65 2.10
CA GLY A 144 5.36 -1.62 0.71
C GLY A 144 4.77 -0.28 0.24
N SER A 145 4.74 0.80 1.04
CA SER A 145 4.32 2.11 0.53
C SER A 145 5.52 2.88 -0.06
N CYS A 146 5.35 3.43 -1.26
CA CYS A 146 6.30 4.34 -1.90
C CYS A 146 6.21 5.75 -1.28
N ILE A 147 6.44 5.86 0.04
CA ILE A 147 6.17 7.04 0.87
C ILE A 147 6.81 8.35 0.35
N ILE A 148 8.07 8.32 -0.14
CA ILE A 148 8.73 9.50 -0.74
C ILE A 148 7.98 9.92 -2.01
N ALA A 149 7.71 8.99 -2.92
CA ALA A 149 6.98 9.29 -4.15
C ALA A 149 5.55 9.79 -3.84
N THR A 150 4.87 9.20 -2.85
CA THR A 150 3.57 9.66 -2.39
C THR A 150 3.63 11.09 -1.86
N ALA A 151 4.66 11.45 -1.09
CA ALA A 151 4.85 12.82 -0.60
C ALA A 151 5.13 13.80 -1.76
N ALA A 152 5.99 13.41 -2.71
CA ALA A 152 6.35 14.19 -3.89
C ALA A 152 5.17 14.44 -4.83
N PHE A 153 4.36 13.41 -5.11
CA PHE A 153 3.24 13.48 -6.07
C PHE A 153 1.88 13.74 -5.43
N GLY A 154 1.80 13.73 -4.10
CA GLY A 154 0.65 14.17 -3.31
C GLY A 154 -0.43 13.11 -3.04
N THR A 155 -0.38 11.95 -3.69
CA THR A 155 -1.33 10.85 -3.44
C THR A 155 -0.73 9.50 -3.81
N GLU A 156 -1.12 8.44 -3.09
CA GLU A 156 -0.76 7.06 -3.45
C GLU A 156 -1.37 6.63 -4.79
N LEU A 157 -2.44 7.30 -5.23
CA LEU A 157 -3.13 7.05 -6.51
C LEU A 157 -2.51 7.82 -7.68
N ALA A 158 -1.40 8.54 -7.47
CA ALA A 158 -0.76 9.28 -8.54
C ALA A 158 -0.21 8.29 -9.59
N PRO A 159 -0.33 8.59 -10.90
CA PRO A 159 0.14 7.68 -11.95
C PRO A 159 1.61 7.27 -11.79
N GLN A 160 2.45 8.18 -11.31
CA GLN A 160 3.87 7.92 -11.04
C GLN A 160 4.08 6.93 -9.89
N VAL A 161 3.24 6.98 -8.86
CA VAL A 161 3.30 6.07 -7.72
C VAL A 161 2.73 4.71 -8.09
N GLN A 162 1.65 4.67 -8.87
CA GLN A 162 1.07 3.43 -9.40
C GLN A 162 2.05 2.71 -10.33
N LEU A 163 2.76 3.43 -11.20
CA LEU A 163 3.82 2.87 -12.04
C LEU A 163 4.88 2.12 -11.21
N LEU A 164 5.32 2.69 -10.08
CA LEU A 164 6.29 2.01 -9.21
C LEU A 164 5.72 0.73 -8.61
N ARG A 165 4.44 0.73 -8.25
CA ARG A 165 3.74 -0.46 -7.72
C ARG A 165 3.62 -1.53 -8.78
N GLU A 166 3.21 -1.17 -9.99
CA GLU A 166 3.11 -2.10 -11.12
C GLU A 166 4.47 -2.73 -11.46
N VAL A 167 5.53 -1.94 -11.57
CA VAL A 167 6.88 -2.48 -11.83
C VAL A 167 7.31 -3.42 -10.70
N ARG A 168 7.08 -3.02 -9.44
CA ARG A 168 7.44 -3.85 -8.28
C ARG A 168 6.67 -5.17 -8.29
N ASP A 169 5.35 -5.10 -8.39
CA ASP A 169 4.46 -6.24 -8.19
C ASP A 169 4.47 -7.18 -9.40
N ASN A 170 4.47 -6.62 -10.63
CA ASN A 170 4.35 -7.40 -11.86
C ASN A 170 5.70 -7.74 -12.51
N VAL A 171 6.79 -7.09 -12.13
CA VAL A 171 8.12 -7.38 -12.71
C VAL A 171 9.09 -7.88 -11.65
N LEU A 172 9.31 -7.13 -10.57
CA LEU A 172 10.34 -7.47 -9.59
C LEU A 172 9.97 -8.71 -8.76
N PHE A 173 8.74 -8.78 -8.23
CA PHE A 173 8.31 -9.91 -7.40
C PHE A 173 8.03 -11.20 -8.18
N ASN A 174 7.97 -11.13 -9.51
CA ASN A 174 7.88 -12.33 -10.35
C ASN A 174 9.22 -13.05 -10.57
N THR A 175 10.32 -12.55 -9.96
CA THR A 175 11.66 -13.16 -10.03
C THR A 175 12.31 -13.23 -8.65
N ASN A 176 13.17 -14.23 -8.44
CA ASN A 176 13.93 -14.37 -7.18
C ASN A 176 14.96 -13.25 -7.03
N SER A 177 15.59 -12.86 -8.15
CA SER A 177 16.57 -11.76 -8.18
C SER A 177 15.92 -10.42 -7.84
N GLY A 178 14.75 -10.13 -8.41
CA GLY A 178 13.99 -8.91 -8.12
C GLY A 178 13.46 -8.87 -6.69
N THR A 179 12.98 -9.99 -6.16
CA THR A 179 12.53 -10.11 -4.76
C THR A 179 13.67 -9.88 -3.77
N SER A 180 14.84 -10.46 -4.03
CA SER A 180 16.04 -10.28 -3.19
C SER A 180 16.52 -8.82 -3.22
N PHE A 181 16.55 -8.21 -4.40
CA PHE A 181 16.84 -6.79 -4.55
C PHE A 181 15.87 -5.92 -3.76
N MET A 182 14.55 -6.16 -3.89
CA MET A 182 13.53 -5.40 -3.17
C MET A 182 13.65 -5.55 -1.66
N SER A 183 14.06 -6.71 -1.15
CA SER A 183 14.31 -6.91 0.28
C SER A 183 15.45 -6.02 0.78
N ALA A 184 16.60 -6.03 0.09
CA ALA A 184 17.74 -5.19 0.44
C ALA A 184 17.43 -3.69 0.27
N PHE A 185 16.75 -3.33 -0.82
CA PHE A 185 16.30 -1.97 -1.09
C PHE A 185 15.37 -1.49 0.01
N ASN A 186 14.35 -2.27 0.40
CA ASN A 186 13.39 -1.90 1.44
C ASN A 186 14.09 -1.66 2.78
N ALA A 187 15.06 -2.49 3.14
CA ALA A 187 15.81 -2.32 4.39
C ALA A 187 16.50 -0.94 4.47
N LEU A 188 17.10 -0.48 3.37
CA LEU A 188 17.70 0.85 3.29
C LEU A 188 16.65 1.94 3.13
N TYR A 189 15.71 1.79 2.19
CA TYR A 189 14.69 2.78 1.86
C TYR A 189 13.89 3.20 3.09
N TYR A 190 13.37 2.24 3.85
CA TYR A 190 12.58 2.55 5.05
C TYR A 190 13.41 3.06 6.22
N SER A 191 14.75 3.00 6.16
CA SER A 191 15.60 3.58 7.21
C SER A 191 15.66 5.11 7.15
N PHE A 192 15.31 5.72 6.01
CA PHE A 192 15.37 7.19 5.84
C PHE A 192 14.11 7.78 5.18
N SER A 193 13.29 6.99 4.48
CA SER A 193 12.13 7.48 3.74
C SER A 193 11.12 8.26 4.58
N PRO A 194 10.82 7.90 5.85
CA PRO A 194 9.83 8.66 6.62
C PRO A 194 10.30 10.08 6.91
N THR A 195 11.56 10.25 7.31
CA THR A 195 12.16 11.56 7.57
C THR A 195 12.14 12.43 6.32
N VAL A 196 12.47 11.88 5.15
CA VAL A 196 12.42 12.61 3.88
C VAL A 196 10.99 13.04 3.55
N ALA A 197 10.02 12.14 3.67
CA ALA A 197 8.62 12.45 3.39
C ALA A 197 8.04 13.52 4.34
N ASP A 198 8.45 13.53 5.60
CA ASP A 198 8.06 14.57 6.54
C ASP A 198 8.67 15.93 6.19
N LEU A 199 9.91 15.95 5.70
CA LEU A 199 10.53 17.18 5.17
C LEU A 199 9.79 17.70 3.93
N GLU A 200 9.33 16.82 3.04
CA GLU A 200 8.53 17.19 1.86
C GLU A 200 7.20 17.83 2.25
N ARG A 201 6.54 17.33 3.30
CA ARG A 201 5.29 17.91 3.82
C ARG A 201 5.49 19.31 4.41
N GLN A 202 6.64 19.55 5.02
CA GLN A 202 6.94 20.83 5.68
C GLN A 202 7.42 21.91 4.70
N SER A 203 8.03 21.52 3.57
CA SER A 203 8.61 22.46 2.60
C SER A 203 8.18 22.16 1.17
N PRO A 204 7.31 23.00 0.58
CA PRO A 204 6.90 22.87 -0.82
C PRO A 204 8.08 22.93 -1.81
N ILE A 205 9.12 23.70 -1.48
CA ILE A 205 10.34 23.81 -2.31
C ILE A 205 11.13 22.50 -2.26
N PHE A 206 11.25 21.90 -1.06
CA PHE A 206 11.93 20.61 -0.92
C PHE A 206 11.17 19.51 -1.66
N LYS A 207 9.83 19.47 -1.53
CA LYS A 207 8.96 18.57 -2.29
C LYS A 207 9.19 18.66 -3.81
N GLU A 208 9.18 19.85 -4.40
CA GLU A 208 9.42 20.00 -5.84
C GLU A 208 10.86 19.63 -6.23
N THR A 209 11.83 19.83 -5.34
CA THR A 209 13.21 19.37 -5.55
C THR A 209 13.29 17.85 -5.56
N VAL A 210 12.66 17.18 -4.59
CA VAL A 210 12.59 15.71 -4.52
C VAL A 210 11.90 15.19 -5.77
N LYS A 211 10.74 15.73 -6.11
CA LYS A 211 9.97 15.37 -7.32
C LYS A 211 10.80 15.51 -8.60
N LEU A 212 11.51 16.63 -8.79
CA LEU A 212 12.42 16.82 -9.92
C LEU A 212 13.54 15.79 -9.91
N SER A 213 14.09 15.49 -8.73
CA SER A 213 15.19 14.54 -8.59
C SER A 213 14.77 13.09 -8.87
N ILE A 214 13.56 12.66 -8.51
CA ILE A 214 13.14 11.26 -8.69
C ILE A 214 12.49 11.00 -10.05
N THR A 215 11.98 12.03 -10.73
CA THR A 215 11.26 11.89 -12.01
C THR A 215 12.08 11.18 -13.10
N PRO A 216 13.37 11.51 -13.32
CA PRO A 216 14.16 10.79 -14.32
C PRO A 216 14.33 9.30 -13.99
N MET A 217 14.48 8.96 -12.70
CA MET A 217 14.55 7.56 -12.24
C MET A 217 13.24 6.82 -12.55
N LEU A 218 12.08 7.43 -12.23
CA LEU A 218 10.76 6.87 -12.59
C LEU A 218 10.64 6.59 -14.08
N SER A 219 11.12 7.51 -14.93
CA SER A 219 11.11 7.31 -16.38
C SER A 219 11.95 6.11 -16.80
N THR A 220 13.15 5.94 -16.24
CA THR A 220 14.00 4.76 -16.55
C THR A 220 13.39 3.44 -16.06
N LEU A 221 12.70 3.43 -14.92
CA LEU A 221 12.03 2.25 -14.39
C LEU A 221 10.83 1.84 -15.25
N SER A 222 10.15 2.79 -15.89
CA SER A 222 9.01 2.48 -16.77
C SER A 222 9.39 1.58 -17.96
N ILE A 223 10.68 1.55 -18.34
CA ILE A 223 11.21 0.67 -19.38
C ILE A 223 10.96 -0.81 -19.03
N LEU A 224 11.01 -1.19 -17.75
CA LEU A 224 10.77 -2.57 -17.31
C LEU A 224 9.36 -3.07 -17.63
N ASN A 225 8.37 -2.17 -17.74
CA ASN A 225 7.00 -2.56 -18.12
C ASN A 225 6.85 -2.90 -19.61
N TYR A 226 7.77 -2.44 -20.46
CA TYR A 226 7.71 -2.66 -21.90
C TYR A 226 8.59 -3.81 -22.38
N VAL A 227 9.38 -4.41 -21.49
CA VAL A 227 10.31 -5.48 -21.80
C VAL A 227 9.76 -6.79 -21.23
N HIS A 228 9.65 -7.81 -22.07
CA HIS A 228 9.24 -9.15 -21.64
C HIS A 228 10.41 -9.86 -20.96
N ILE A 229 10.43 -9.83 -19.63
CA ILE A 229 11.42 -10.54 -18.81
C ILE A 229 10.89 -11.94 -18.53
N ASN A 230 11.51 -12.95 -19.16
CA ASN A 230 11.09 -14.34 -19.05
C ASN A 230 12.08 -15.20 -18.24
N SER A 231 13.20 -14.61 -17.78
CA SER A 231 14.25 -15.32 -17.06
C SER A 231 14.93 -14.45 -15.98
N GLU A 232 15.52 -15.11 -14.99
CA GLU A 232 16.34 -14.46 -13.94
C GLU A 232 17.52 -13.67 -14.51
N SER A 233 18.18 -14.22 -15.54
CA SER A 233 19.32 -13.57 -16.19
C SER A 233 18.93 -12.27 -16.90
N GLU A 234 17.75 -12.23 -17.53
CA GLU A 234 17.22 -11.02 -18.15
C GLU A 234 16.88 -9.98 -17.08
N MET A 235 16.21 -10.37 -15.99
CA MET A 235 15.91 -9.46 -14.88
C MET A 235 17.18 -8.82 -14.32
N LEU A 236 18.20 -9.63 -14.05
CA LEU A 236 19.49 -9.13 -13.57
C LEU A 236 20.14 -8.18 -14.58
N GLY A 237 20.15 -8.55 -15.87
CA GLY A 237 20.71 -7.72 -16.94
C GLY A 237 20.04 -6.35 -17.05
N TYR A 238 18.71 -6.32 -17.13
CA TYR A 238 17.93 -5.08 -17.20
C TYR A 238 18.03 -4.27 -15.91
N GLY A 239 17.97 -4.92 -14.75
CA GLY A 239 18.11 -4.28 -13.45
C GLY A 239 19.46 -3.57 -13.31
N VAL A 240 20.57 -4.25 -13.62
CA VAL A 240 21.92 -3.67 -13.60
C VAL A 240 22.04 -2.53 -14.62
N ALA A 241 21.50 -2.70 -15.83
CA ALA A 241 21.52 -1.66 -16.85
C ALA A 241 20.81 -0.38 -16.40
N ILE A 242 19.64 -0.50 -15.76
CA ILE A 242 18.88 0.65 -15.23
C ILE A 242 19.62 1.33 -14.09
N ILE A 243 20.23 0.56 -13.18
CA ILE A 243 21.04 1.12 -12.09
C ILE A 243 22.21 1.93 -12.67
N LEU A 244 22.95 1.36 -13.63
CA LEU A 244 24.06 2.05 -14.30
C LEU A 244 23.59 3.30 -15.06
N LEU A 245 22.44 3.23 -15.72
CA LEU A 245 21.84 4.37 -16.41
C LEU A 245 21.52 5.51 -15.43
N ASN A 246 20.90 5.20 -14.29
CA ASN A 246 20.60 6.19 -13.26
C ASN A 246 21.89 6.81 -12.69
N VAL A 247 22.91 5.99 -12.37
CA VAL A 247 24.21 6.49 -11.90
C VAL A 247 24.84 7.43 -12.93
N GLY A 248 24.82 7.06 -14.22
CA GLY A 248 25.29 7.91 -15.30
C GLY A 248 24.53 9.25 -15.35
N MET A 249 23.22 9.20 -15.19
CA MET A 249 22.37 10.39 -15.23
C MET A 249 22.57 11.33 -14.04
N TYR A 250 22.67 10.81 -12.80
CA TYR A 250 22.79 11.64 -11.60
C TYR A 250 24.21 12.14 -11.31
N PHE A 251 25.24 11.41 -11.76
CA PHE A 251 26.63 11.76 -11.43
C PHE A 251 27.42 12.21 -12.66
N VAL A 252 27.38 11.44 -13.75
CA VAL A 252 28.23 11.69 -14.92
C VAL A 252 27.75 12.91 -15.73
N ALA A 253 26.45 13.00 -16.03
CA ALA A 253 25.91 14.11 -16.80
C ALA A 253 26.12 15.49 -16.11
N PRO A 254 25.81 15.66 -14.80
CA PRO A 254 26.13 16.89 -14.09
C PRO A 254 27.63 17.20 -14.06
N ALA A 255 28.50 16.19 -13.86
CA ALA A 255 29.95 16.39 -13.85
C ALA A 255 30.48 16.93 -15.19
N ILE A 256 30.00 16.38 -16.32
CA ILE A 256 30.34 16.86 -17.66
C ILE A 256 29.87 18.30 -17.86
N ILE A 257 28.62 18.62 -17.46
CA ILE A 257 28.07 19.97 -17.56
C ILE A 257 28.92 20.96 -16.76
N ILE A 258 29.25 20.65 -15.50
CA ILE A 258 30.08 21.49 -14.64
C ILE A 258 31.48 21.70 -15.24
N SER A 259 32.10 20.62 -15.73
CA SER A 259 33.43 20.68 -16.37
C SER A 259 33.41 21.58 -17.61
N LYS A 260 32.38 21.44 -18.46
CA LYS A 260 32.21 22.25 -19.67
C LYS A 260 31.97 23.72 -19.31
N ILE A 261 31.11 24.02 -18.33
CA ILE A 261 30.88 25.40 -17.85
C ILE A 261 32.18 26.02 -17.31
N ARG A 262 32.98 25.28 -16.54
CA ARG A 262 34.29 25.75 -16.06
C ARG A 262 35.27 25.99 -17.20
N SER A 263 35.27 25.14 -18.23
CA SER A 263 36.09 25.31 -19.43
C SER A 263 35.68 26.52 -20.26
N PHE A 264 34.40 26.93 -20.25
CA PHE A 264 33.92 28.14 -20.94
C PHE A 264 34.10 29.42 -20.12
N ARG A 265 34.25 29.32 -18.79
CA ARG A 265 34.54 30.45 -17.89
C ARG A 265 36.04 30.79 -17.78
N LYS A 266 36.90 29.94 -18.33
CA LYS A 266 38.35 30.15 -18.44
C LYS A 266 38.67 30.68 -19.83
#